data_AF-A0A7V3T5E4-F1
#
_entry.id   AF-A0A7V3T5E4-F1
#
_cell.length_a   1.000
_cell.length_b   1.000
_cell.length_c   1.000
_cell.angle_alpha   90.00
_cell.angle_beta   90.00
_cell.angle_gamma   90.00
#
_symmetry.space_group_name_H-M   'P 1'
#
loop_
_entity.id
_entity.type
_entity.pdbx_description
1 polymer ?
#
loop_
_entity_poly.entity_id
_entity_poly.type
_entity_poly.pdbx_seq_one_letter_code
_entity_poly.pdbx_strand_id
1 'polypeptide(L)'
;MHWYERGLTNCNPGYDRRFRINAPEAVLHPQFGHRVEARENGLMLIRAEEDLFQLVGAELYCEFWGGHPGTANPRVTVNGRSTYRLPPVGTEQHHCTYSYPSIPLKLTDLVNGWNAFHVGHRARTQPGSALACASLDRRTRPSAGLFYPQWPSIPGC
;
A
#
# COMPACT_ATOMS: atom_id res chain seq x y z
N MET A 1 8.55 8.92 10.30
CA MET A 1 7.45 8.57 9.39
C MET A 1 8.03 8.54 8.00
N HIS A 2 7.82 7.43 7.29
CA HIS A 2 8.30 7.23 5.92
C HIS A 2 7.08 7.10 5.03
N TRP A 3 7.12 7.68 3.85
CA TRP A 3 6.02 7.58 2.90
C TRP A 3 6.53 7.08 1.57
N TYR A 4 5.60 6.50 0.81
CA TYR A 4 5.82 6.18 -0.58
C TYR A 4 6.09 7.47 -1.37
N GLU A 5 7.19 7.49 -2.11
CA GLU A 5 7.49 8.54 -3.08
C GLU A 5 7.66 7.95 -4.47
N ARG A 6 6.98 8.55 -5.45
CA ARG A 6 7.12 8.16 -6.85
C ARG A 6 8.42 8.69 -7.44
N GLY A 7 8.90 8.04 -8.49
CA GLY A 7 10.05 8.46 -9.26
C GLY A 7 11.16 7.41 -9.31
N LEU A 8 11.94 7.44 -10.39
CA LEU A 8 13.06 6.53 -10.59
C LEU A 8 14.14 6.68 -9.50
N THR A 9 14.32 7.90 -8.98
CA THR A 9 15.22 8.19 -7.85
C THR A 9 14.81 7.49 -6.56
N ASN A 10 13.52 7.17 -6.41
CA ASN A 10 12.94 6.49 -5.27
C ASN A 10 12.64 5.01 -5.56
N CYS A 11 13.19 4.47 -6.66
CA CYS A 11 12.97 3.11 -7.14
C CYS A 11 11.49 2.75 -7.41
N ASN A 12 10.61 3.76 -7.54
CA ASN A 12 9.17 3.60 -7.75
C ASN A 12 8.78 4.20 -9.11
N PRO A 13 8.97 3.48 -10.23
CA PRO A 13 8.55 3.99 -11.54
C PRO A 13 7.04 4.22 -11.55
N GLY A 14 6.63 5.37 -12.09
CA GLY A 14 5.24 5.76 -12.21
C GLY A 14 4.79 5.85 -13.65
N TYR A 15 3.61 5.31 -13.97
CA TYR A 15 3.04 5.35 -15.32
C TYR A 15 1.81 6.27 -15.42
N ASP A 16 0.99 6.38 -14.37
CA ASP A 16 -0.14 7.33 -14.25
C ASP A 16 0.24 8.47 -13.27
N ARG A 17 -0.66 9.37 -12.85
CA ARG A 17 -0.50 10.27 -11.69
C ARG A 17 -0.79 9.54 -10.38
N ARG A 18 -1.73 8.59 -10.41
CA ARG A 18 -2.15 7.79 -9.25
C ARG A 18 -1.44 6.45 -9.27
N PHE A 19 -1.17 5.90 -8.08
CA PHE A 19 -0.65 4.54 -7.97
C PHE A 19 -1.78 3.51 -8.06
N ARG A 20 -1.69 2.60 -9.03
CA ARG A 20 -2.69 1.58 -9.33
C ARG A 20 -2.19 0.18 -9.01
N ILE A 21 -3.15 -0.64 -8.62
CA ILE A 21 -2.99 -2.06 -8.35
C ILE A 21 -3.91 -2.79 -9.32
N ASN A 22 -3.34 -3.37 -10.36
CA ASN A 22 -4.10 -4.16 -11.32
C ASN A 22 -3.96 -5.66 -11.02
N ALA A 23 -4.99 -6.42 -11.37
CA ALA A 23 -4.85 -7.87 -11.43
C ALA A 23 -3.84 -8.24 -12.55
N PRO A 24 -2.99 -9.28 -12.37
CA PRO A 24 -2.00 -9.68 -13.38
C PRO A 24 -2.60 -9.93 -14.78
N GLU A 25 -3.85 -10.41 -14.83
CA GLU A 25 -4.59 -10.70 -16.06
C GLU A 25 -4.93 -9.43 -16.85
N ALA A 26 -4.95 -8.26 -16.22
CA ALA A 26 -5.26 -6.99 -16.88
C ALA A 26 -4.30 -6.67 -18.02
N VAL A 27 -3.02 -7.05 -17.89
CA VAL A 27 -1.97 -6.84 -18.91
C VAL A 27 -2.27 -7.60 -20.20
N LEU A 28 -2.96 -8.74 -20.11
CA LEU A 28 -3.32 -9.58 -21.25
C LEU A 28 -4.75 -9.31 -21.75
N HIS A 29 -5.49 -8.40 -21.11
CA HIS A 29 -6.88 -8.15 -21.49
C HIS A 29 -6.96 -7.44 -22.84
N PRO A 30 -7.71 -7.93 -23.84
CA PRO A 30 -7.74 -7.36 -25.20
C PRO A 30 -8.07 -5.86 -25.24
N GLN A 31 -8.93 -5.41 -24.33
CA GLN A 31 -9.35 -4.00 -24.25
C GLN A 31 -8.52 -3.15 -23.29
N PHE A 32 -7.93 -3.75 -22.25
CA PHE A 32 -7.37 -2.99 -21.11
C PHE A 32 -5.85 -3.12 -20.98
N GLY A 33 -5.24 -4.18 -21.53
CA GLY A 33 -3.80 -4.43 -21.43
C GLY A 33 -2.93 -3.39 -22.14
N HIS A 34 -3.50 -2.66 -23.11
CA HIS A 34 -2.81 -1.58 -23.81
C HIS A 34 -2.81 -0.25 -23.05
N ARG A 35 -3.56 -0.15 -21.94
CA ARG A 35 -3.62 1.10 -21.17
C ARG A 35 -2.35 1.29 -20.35
N VAL A 36 -1.96 2.55 -20.16
CA VAL A 36 -0.73 2.90 -19.43
C VAL A 36 -0.80 2.43 -17.97
N GLU A 37 -1.99 2.49 -17.37
CA GLU A 37 -2.18 2.04 -15.99
C GLU A 37 -2.01 0.53 -15.82
N ALA A 38 -2.22 -0.29 -16.85
CA ALA A 38 -2.10 -1.76 -16.76
C ALA A 38 -0.65 -2.20 -16.47
N ARG A 39 0.33 -1.31 -16.67
CA ARG A 39 1.75 -1.54 -16.37
C ARG A 39 2.07 -1.48 -14.87
N GLU A 40 1.17 -0.94 -14.06
CA GLU A 40 1.36 -0.84 -12.61
C GLU A 40 0.94 -2.16 -11.92
N ASN A 41 1.82 -2.64 -11.03
CA ASN A 41 1.74 -3.98 -10.43
C ASN A 41 1.53 -3.97 -8.91
N GLY A 42 1.26 -2.81 -8.32
CA GLY A 42 1.04 -2.71 -6.87
C GLY A 42 2.31 -2.80 -6.00
N LEU A 43 3.53 -2.71 -6.55
CA LEU A 43 4.77 -2.65 -5.77
C LEU A 43 5.11 -1.22 -5.33
N MET A 44 5.32 -1.03 -4.03
CA MET A 44 5.83 0.20 -3.42
C MET A 44 7.13 -0.09 -2.69
N LEU A 45 8.17 0.70 -2.93
CA LEU A 45 9.40 0.71 -2.15
C LEU A 45 9.38 1.91 -1.21
N ILE A 46 9.54 1.68 0.08
CA ILE A 46 9.61 2.73 1.11
C ILE A 46 10.95 2.58 1.83
N ARG A 47 11.73 3.66 1.86
CA ARG A 47 13.03 3.72 2.56
C ARG A 47 12.81 4.08 4.03
N ALA A 48 13.26 3.21 4.93
CA ALA A 48 13.24 3.38 6.38
C ALA A 48 14.65 3.05 6.93
N GLU A 49 15.47 4.06 7.18
CA GLU A 49 16.87 3.88 7.60
C GLU A 49 17.06 3.71 9.10
N GLU A 50 15.97 3.69 9.84
CA GLU A 50 15.93 3.55 11.28
C GLU A 50 16.61 2.27 11.75
N ASP A 51 17.21 2.38 12.92
CA ASP A 51 17.61 1.23 13.70
C ASP A 51 16.36 0.51 14.23
N LEU A 52 16.01 -0.62 13.62
CA LEU A 52 14.87 -1.46 14.02
C LEU A 52 14.97 -1.95 15.47
N PHE A 53 16.16 -2.00 16.07
CA PHE A 53 16.34 -2.39 17.47
C PHE A 53 15.77 -1.34 18.46
N GLN A 54 15.50 -0.11 18.00
CA GLN A 54 14.95 0.96 18.81
C GLN A 54 13.41 1.07 18.73
N LEU A 55 12.79 0.33 17.82
CA LEU A 55 11.34 0.38 17.61
C LEU A 55 10.62 -0.53 18.62
N VAL A 56 9.44 -0.10 19.07
CA VAL A 56 8.50 -0.97 19.82
C VAL A 56 7.38 -1.52 18.93
N GLY A 57 7.21 -0.93 17.75
CA GLY A 57 6.22 -1.35 16.78
C GLY A 57 6.31 -0.52 15.51
N ALA A 58 5.70 -1.05 14.45
CA ALA A 58 5.57 -0.39 13.18
C ALA A 58 4.16 -0.59 12.64
N GLU A 59 3.71 0.36 11.83
CA GLU A 59 2.36 0.35 11.31
C GLU A 59 2.35 0.86 9.86
N LEU A 60 1.65 0.12 9.00
CA LEU A 60 1.39 0.51 7.63
C LEU A 60 0.03 1.21 7.59
N TYR A 61 0.06 2.52 7.38
CA TYR A 61 -1.12 3.30 7.07
C TYR A 61 -1.29 3.35 5.55
N CYS A 62 -2.50 3.13 5.06
CA CYS A 62 -2.81 3.29 3.64
C CYS A 62 -3.97 4.27 3.42
N GLU A 63 -3.91 5.04 2.35
CA GLU A 63 -5.09 5.64 1.71
C GLU A 63 -5.47 4.76 0.53
N PHE A 64 -6.63 4.11 0.62
CA PHE A 64 -6.98 2.97 -0.24
C PHE A 64 -8.35 3.15 -0.90
N TRP A 65 -8.37 3.17 -2.23
CA TRP A 65 -9.59 2.96 -3.01
C TRP A 65 -9.71 1.48 -3.31
N GLY A 66 -10.76 0.83 -2.78
CA GLY A 66 -10.89 -0.63 -2.81
C GLY A 66 -11.22 -1.23 -4.19
N GLY A 67 -11.31 -0.39 -5.21
CA GLY A 67 -11.43 -0.78 -6.60
C GLY A 67 -12.86 -0.88 -7.11
N HIS A 68 -12.99 -1.40 -8.32
CA HIS A 68 -14.28 -1.61 -8.96
C HIS A 68 -15.09 -2.75 -8.28
N PRO A 69 -16.43 -2.75 -8.43
CA PRO A 69 -17.31 -3.83 -8.00
C PRO A 69 -16.76 -5.23 -8.34
N GLY A 70 -16.72 -6.11 -7.33
CA GLY A 70 -16.19 -7.47 -7.47
C GLY A 70 -14.69 -7.61 -7.16
N THR A 71 -14.02 -6.52 -6.77
CA THR A 71 -12.66 -6.56 -6.21
C THR A 71 -12.72 -7.13 -4.79
N ALA A 72 -11.98 -8.21 -4.57
CA ALA A 72 -12.03 -9.05 -3.38
C ALA A 72 -10.64 -9.29 -2.79
N ASN A 73 -10.58 -9.67 -1.51
CA ASN A 73 -9.35 -10.07 -0.81
C ASN A 73 -8.15 -9.10 -1.01
N PRO A 74 -8.32 -7.80 -0.72
CA PRO A 74 -7.22 -6.84 -0.75
C PRO A 74 -6.20 -7.20 0.34
N ARG A 75 -4.91 -7.18 -0.02
CA ARG A 75 -3.81 -7.60 0.87
C ARG A 75 -2.50 -6.90 0.52
N VAL A 76 -1.62 -6.80 1.51
CA VAL A 76 -0.26 -6.27 1.35
C VAL A 76 0.73 -7.35 1.77
N THR A 77 1.75 -7.62 0.95
CA THR A 77 2.87 -8.48 1.31
C THR A 77 4.11 -7.63 1.54
N VAL A 78 4.76 -7.81 2.69
CA VAL A 78 5.95 -7.05 3.09
C VAL A 78 7.19 -7.90 2.85
N ASN A 79 8.14 -7.37 2.08
CA ASN A 79 9.43 -7.98 1.74
C ASN A 79 9.32 -9.43 1.23
N GLY A 80 8.20 -9.79 0.60
CA GLY A 80 7.92 -11.15 0.13
C GLY A 80 7.73 -12.20 1.24
N ARG A 81 7.55 -11.79 2.50
CA ARG A 81 7.47 -12.68 3.67
C ARG A 81 6.05 -12.80 4.21
N SER A 82 5.61 -11.76 4.92
CA SER A 82 4.32 -11.75 5.61
C SER A 82 3.27 -11.05 4.77
N THR A 83 2.08 -11.63 4.71
CA THR A 83 0.91 -11.06 4.03
C THR A 83 -0.12 -10.61 5.06
N TYR A 84 -0.48 -9.34 4.99
CA TYR A 84 -1.48 -8.68 5.82
C TYR A 84 -2.76 -8.45 5.01
N ARG A 85 -3.91 -8.81 5.57
CA ARG A 85 -5.20 -8.55 4.93
C ARG A 85 -5.62 -7.11 5.19
N LEU A 86 -6.06 -6.43 4.13
CA LEU A 86 -6.75 -5.15 4.27
C LEU A 86 -8.23 -5.43 4.64
N PRO A 87 -8.86 -4.58 5.48
CA PRO A 87 -10.26 -4.74 5.81
C PRO A 87 -11.15 -4.74 4.55
N PRO A 88 -12.24 -5.53 4.50
CA PRO A 88 -13.23 -5.42 3.45
C PRO A 88 -13.96 -4.08 3.56
N VAL A 89 -14.18 -3.41 2.43
CA VAL A 89 -14.76 -2.05 2.38
C VAL A 89 -16.02 -1.95 1.52
N GLY A 90 -16.71 -3.07 1.27
CA GLY A 90 -17.95 -3.06 0.48
C GLY A 90 -17.77 -3.30 -1.04
N THR A 91 -16.53 -3.39 -1.53
CA THR A 91 -16.24 -3.56 -2.97
C THR A 91 -16.70 -4.91 -3.52
N GLU A 92 -16.69 -5.94 -2.67
CA GLU A 92 -17.28 -7.23 -3.00
C GLU A 92 -18.80 -7.14 -3.15
N GLN A 93 -19.43 -6.20 -2.44
CA GLN A 93 -20.86 -5.89 -2.47
C GLN A 93 -21.22 -4.78 -3.46
N HIS A 94 -20.38 -4.57 -4.48
CA HIS A 94 -20.59 -3.60 -5.56
C HIS A 94 -20.54 -2.11 -5.16
N HIS A 95 -19.86 -1.76 -4.07
CA HIS A 95 -19.63 -0.37 -3.69
C HIS A 95 -18.22 0.11 -4.09
N CYS A 96 -18.13 1.31 -4.65
CA CYS A 96 -16.84 1.98 -4.87
C CYS A 96 -16.45 2.75 -3.60
N THR A 97 -15.59 2.18 -2.77
CA THR A 97 -15.31 2.74 -1.43
C THR A 97 -13.86 3.18 -1.27
N TYR A 98 -13.68 4.31 -0.60
CA TYR A 98 -12.39 4.78 -0.06
C TYR A 98 -12.27 4.41 1.41
N SER A 99 -11.07 4.08 1.85
CA SER A 99 -10.77 3.68 3.21
C SER A 99 -9.35 4.06 3.60
N TYR A 100 -9.11 4.15 4.91
CA TYR A 100 -7.82 4.54 5.47
C TYR A 100 -7.30 3.47 6.46
N PRO A 101 -6.99 2.25 5.99
CA PRO A 101 -6.71 1.14 6.89
C PRO A 101 -5.38 1.29 7.62
N SER A 102 -5.48 1.07 8.93
CA SER A 102 -4.42 0.95 9.92
C SER A 102 -3.81 -0.46 10.08
N ILE A 103 -2.64 -0.86 9.55
CA ILE A 103 -2.15 -2.26 9.69
C ILE A 103 -0.89 -2.35 10.58
N PRO A 104 -0.95 -2.99 11.77
CA PRO A 104 0.24 -3.24 12.57
C PRO A 104 1.16 -4.25 11.87
N LEU A 105 2.44 -3.93 11.76
CA LEU A 105 3.46 -4.78 11.17
C LEU A 105 4.33 -5.43 12.24
N LYS A 106 4.79 -6.65 11.98
CA LYS A 106 5.87 -7.27 12.76
C LYS A 106 7.19 -6.61 12.41
N LEU A 107 7.98 -6.21 13.41
CA LEU A 107 9.31 -5.64 13.19
C LEU A 107 10.24 -6.58 12.40
N THR A 108 10.08 -7.90 12.56
CA THR A 108 10.84 -8.93 11.83
C THR A 108 10.56 -8.98 10.33
N ASP A 109 9.48 -8.33 9.88
CA ASP A 109 9.17 -8.22 8.45
C ASP A 109 9.89 -7.04 7.80
N LEU A 110 10.44 -6.12 8.60
CA LEU A 110 11.13 -4.92 8.13
C LEU A 110 12.65 -5.14 8.07
N VAL A 111 13.31 -4.30 7.27
CA VAL A 111 14.77 -4.18 7.20
C VAL A 111 15.18 -2.71 7.30
N ASN A 112 16.39 -2.44 7.79
CA ASN A 112 16.99 -1.11 7.69
C ASN A 112 17.27 -0.83 6.19
N GLY A 113 16.70 0.24 5.66
CA GLY A 113 16.78 0.62 4.25
C GLY A 113 15.46 0.41 3.51
N TRP A 114 15.52 -0.17 2.31
CA TRP A 114 14.35 -0.30 1.44
C TRP A 114 13.46 -1.48 1.84
N ASN A 115 12.18 -1.19 2.05
CA ASN A 115 11.14 -2.18 2.32
C ASN A 115 10.15 -2.22 1.15
N ALA A 116 9.90 -3.43 0.65
CA ALA A 116 8.97 -3.69 -0.44
C ALA A 116 7.58 -4.04 0.08
N PHE A 117 6.60 -3.25 -0.32
CA PHE A 117 5.18 -3.46 -0.04
C PHE A 117 4.48 -3.77 -1.35
N HIS A 118 4.07 -5.03 -1.52
CA HIS A 118 3.30 -5.45 -2.69
C HIS A 118 1.83 -5.53 -2.31
N VAL A 119 1.02 -4.62 -2.85
CA VAL A 119 -0.43 -4.63 -2.69
C VAL A 119 -1.05 -5.44 -3.83
N GLY A 120 -1.97 -6.32 -3.49
CA GLY A 120 -2.71 -7.11 -4.47
C GLY A 120 -4.15 -7.35 -4.04
N HIS A 121 -4.98 -7.74 -4.99
CA HIS A 121 -6.36 -8.14 -4.76
C HIS A 121 -6.68 -9.40 -5.58
N ARG A 122 -7.94 -9.82 -5.59
CA ARG A 122 -8.48 -10.77 -6.57
C ARG A 122 -9.65 -10.10 -7.27
N ALA A 123 -9.65 -10.17 -8.59
CA ALA A 123 -10.82 -9.85 -9.40
C ALA A 123 -11.75 -11.07 -9.46
N ARG A 124 -13.06 -10.92 -9.19
CA ARG A 124 -14.05 -12.00 -9.39
C ARG A 124 -14.73 -11.94 -10.76
N THR A 125 -14.91 -10.76 -11.33
CA THR A 125 -15.79 -10.56 -12.51
C THR A 125 -15.18 -9.70 -13.61
N GLN A 126 -14.34 -8.71 -13.29
CA GLN A 126 -13.61 -7.88 -14.25
C GLN A 126 -12.22 -7.52 -13.70
N PRO A 127 -11.22 -7.21 -14.55
CA PRO A 127 -9.93 -6.72 -14.09
C PRO A 127 -10.13 -5.43 -13.28
N GLY A 128 -10.15 -5.58 -11.96
CA GLY A 128 -10.26 -4.48 -11.02
C GLY A 128 -8.94 -3.75 -10.93
N SER A 129 -9.00 -2.43 -10.85
CA SER A 129 -7.90 -1.60 -10.39
C SER A 129 -8.23 -1.09 -9.00
N ALA A 130 -7.30 -1.14 -8.06
CA ALA A 130 -7.38 -0.43 -6.78
C ALA A 130 -6.33 0.71 -6.77
N LEU A 131 -6.49 1.71 -5.90
CA LEU A 131 -5.50 2.77 -5.71
C LEU A 131 -5.00 2.74 -4.28
N ALA A 132 -3.71 2.98 -4.06
CA ALA A 132 -3.13 3.02 -2.73
C ALA A 132 -2.03 4.09 -2.61
N CYS A 133 -2.04 4.86 -1.53
CA CYS A 133 -0.86 5.52 -0.99
C CYS A 133 -0.52 4.85 0.35
N ALA A 134 0.75 4.78 0.73
CA ALA A 134 1.17 4.12 1.96
C ALA A 134 2.24 4.91 2.71
N SER A 135 2.17 4.85 4.03
CA SER A 135 3.22 5.33 4.93
C SER A 135 3.51 4.30 6.02
N LEU A 136 4.79 4.20 6.37
CA LEU A 136 5.28 3.43 7.51
C LEU A 136 5.46 4.38 8.69
N ASP A 137 4.64 4.18 9.73
CA ASP A 137 4.78 4.89 10.98
C ASP A 137 5.49 4.03 12.04
N ARG A 138 6.24 4.70 12.91
CA ARG A 138 7.07 4.10 13.94
C ARG A 138 6.50 4.41 15.31
N ARG A 139 6.46 3.39 16.16
CA ARG A 139 6.27 3.58 17.60
C ARG A 139 7.62 3.37 18.26
N THR A 140 8.19 4.43 18.82
CA THR A 140 9.42 4.36 19.63
C THR A 140 9.06 4.16 21.09
N ARG A 141 10.00 3.60 21.89
CA ARG A 141 9.83 3.59 23.35
C ARG A 141 9.63 5.02 23.81
N PRO A 142 8.63 5.32 24.66
CA PRO A 142 8.47 6.67 25.18
C PRO A 142 9.71 7.01 26.02
N SER A 143 10.47 8.01 25.59
CA SER A 143 11.34 8.76 26.49
C SER A 143 10.43 9.63 27.34
N ALA A 144 10.10 9.18 28.57
CA ALA A 144 9.34 9.88 29.61
C ALA A 144 8.69 11.22 29.17
N GLY A 145 7.57 11.16 28.45
CA GLY A 145 6.90 12.34 27.89
C GLY A 145 6.00 11.97 26.71
N LEU A 146 4.69 11.85 26.97
CA LEU A 146 3.68 11.47 25.98
C LEU A 146 3.30 12.66 25.09
N PHE A 147 3.49 12.53 23.78
CA PHE A 147 2.84 13.35 22.76
C PHE A 147 2.32 12.41 21.67
N TYR A 148 1.00 12.41 21.44
CA TYR A 148 0.40 11.83 20.24
C TYR A 148 0.35 12.92 19.18
N PRO A 149 1.03 12.79 18.02
CA PRO A 149 0.91 13.78 16.97
C PRO A 149 -0.46 13.68 16.29
N GLN A 150 -1.08 14.84 16.01
CA GLN A 150 -2.20 14.94 15.09
C GLN A 150 -1.73 14.66 13.67
N TRP A 151 -2.50 13.85 12.94
CA TRP A 151 -2.23 13.44 11.57
C TRP A 151 -2.30 14.63 10.59
N PRO A 152 -1.20 14.98 9.88
CA PRO A 152 -1.31 15.92 8.77
C PRO A 152 -2.02 15.25 7.59
N SER A 153 -2.92 15.97 6.94
CA SER A 153 -3.53 15.58 5.66
C SER A 153 -2.43 15.46 4.59
N ILE A 154 -2.36 14.31 3.91
CA ILE A 154 -1.41 14.05 2.82
C ILE A 154 -1.84 14.88 1.60
N PRO A 155 -1.05 15.86 1.12
CA PRO A 155 -1.39 16.62 -0.08
C PRO A 155 -1.05 15.79 -1.33
N GLY A 156 -2.03 15.53 -2.19
CA GLY A 156 -1.78 15.10 -3.58
C GLY A 156 -1.74 13.59 -3.85
N CYS A 157 -2.25 12.76 -2.92
CA CYS A 157 -2.97 11.55 -3.30
C CYS A 157 -4.42 11.96 -3.66
#